data_AF-A0A6N2TP01-F1
#
_entry.id   AF-A0A6N2TP01-F1
#
_cell.length_a   1.000
_cell.length_b   1.000
_cell.length_c   1.000
_cell.angle_alpha   90.00
_cell.angle_beta   90.00
_cell.angle_gamma   90.00
#
_symmetry.space_group_name_H-M   'P 1'
#
loop_
_entity.id
_entity.type
_entity.pdbx_description
1 polymer ?
#
loop_
_entity_poly.entity_id
_entity_poly.type
_entity_poly.pdbx_seq_one_letter_code
_entity_poly.pdbx_strand_id
1 'polypeptide(L)'
;MEEMGYRNFNAIRQLGQMGKFSKMRADGTLSTSNSALLLLTYMASVTYDWDTERNCPTADAQAKGYPCRYYKRGAETFAYDYGKLGISPEQAMSEDAQEYIEKRKGAANQEFKRSITTLKDWGVIKQLEHAKNGNPAGYLLLLGDDEENRAVEQWARQCLGLPMIW
;
A
#
# COMPACT_ATOMS: atom_id res chain seq x y z
N MET A 1 -14.09 -4.15 15.95
CA MET A 1 -12.75 -3.85 15.41
C MET A 1 -12.98 -2.67 14.48
N GLU A 2 -12.58 -1.46 14.86
CA GLU A 2 -12.72 -0.31 13.96
C GLU A 2 -11.92 -0.60 12.69
N GLU A 3 -12.60 -0.63 11.54
CA GLU A 3 -11.95 -0.61 10.24
C GLU A 3 -11.22 0.73 10.13
N MET A 4 -9.93 0.75 10.50
CA MET A 4 -9.08 1.94 10.52
C MET A 4 -8.96 2.66 9.16
N GLY A 5 -9.49 2.06 8.07
CA GLY A 5 -9.39 2.52 6.70
C GLY A 5 -10.71 2.73 5.95
N TYR A 6 -11.87 2.78 6.62
CA TYR A 6 -13.17 2.89 5.94
C TYR A 6 -13.21 4.07 4.94
N ARG A 7 -12.63 5.21 5.29
CA ARG A 7 -12.55 6.38 4.39
C ARG A 7 -11.58 6.11 3.24
N ASN A 8 -10.42 5.51 3.51
CA ASN A 8 -9.46 5.11 2.48
C ASN A 8 -10.07 4.12 1.46
N PHE A 9 -10.88 3.15 1.91
CA PHE A 9 -11.60 2.23 1.03
C PHE A 9 -12.60 2.95 0.12
N ASN A 10 -13.38 3.89 0.67
CA ASN A 10 -14.30 4.69 -0.12
C ASN A 10 -13.57 5.52 -1.18
N ALA A 11 -12.41 6.09 -0.85
CA ALA A 11 -11.58 6.84 -1.80
C ALA A 11 -11.05 5.93 -2.93
N ILE A 12 -10.59 4.71 -2.62
CA ILE A 12 -10.20 3.72 -3.64
C ILE A 12 -11.38 3.42 -4.58
N ARG A 13 -12.58 3.22 -4.04
CA ARG A 13 -13.78 2.96 -4.86
C ARG A 13 -14.07 4.13 -5.81
N GLN A 14 -13.98 5.36 -5.32
CA GLN A 14 -14.19 6.56 -6.15
C GLN A 14 -13.15 6.66 -7.28
N LEU A 15 -11.87 6.47 -6.98
CA LEU A 15 -10.80 6.42 -8.00
C LEU A 15 -11.06 5.34 -9.06
N GLY A 16 -11.56 4.18 -8.63
CA GLY A 16 -11.94 3.09 -9.53
C GLY A 16 -13.08 3.48 -10.48
N GLN A 17 -14.11 4.15 -9.97
CA GLN A 17 -15.23 4.66 -10.77
C GLN A 17 -14.79 5.71 -11.80
N MET A 18 -13.72 6.47 -11.50
CA MET A 18 -13.11 7.43 -12.42
C MET A 18 -12.16 6.77 -13.45
N GLY A 19 -12.01 5.44 -13.42
CA GLY A 19 -11.14 4.70 -14.35
C GLY A 19 -9.65 4.80 -14.04
N LYS A 20 -9.25 5.28 -12.85
CA LYS A 20 -7.86 5.52 -12.45
C LYS A 20 -6.96 4.27 -12.54
N PHE A 21 -7.55 3.09 -12.35
CA PHE A 21 -6.82 1.81 -12.29
C PHE A 21 -6.72 1.08 -13.64
N SER A 22 -7.13 1.73 -14.72
CA SER A 22 -7.06 1.17 -16.06
C SER A 22 -5.82 1.66 -16.80
N LYS A 23 -5.11 0.73 -17.43
CA LYS A 23 -4.01 1.02 -18.36
C LYS A 23 -4.40 0.60 -19.76
N MET A 24 -4.19 1.48 -20.74
CA MET A 24 -4.34 1.15 -22.14
C MET A 24 -3.18 0.23 -22.58
N ARG A 25 -3.50 -0.90 -23.19
CA ARG A 25 -2.54 -1.80 -23.82
C ARG A 25 -2.26 -1.37 -25.25
N ALA A 26 -1.18 -1.91 -25.83
CA ALA A 26 -0.79 -1.64 -27.22
C ALA A 26 -1.86 -2.08 -28.25
N ASP A 27 -2.67 -3.08 -27.90
CA ASP A 27 -3.78 -3.58 -28.71
C ASP A 27 -5.07 -2.75 -28.57
N GLY A 28 -5.04 -1.64 -27.84
CA GLY A 28 -6.19 -0.77 -27.61
C GLY A 28 -7.17 -1.28 -26.54
N THR A 29 -6.86 -2.39 -25.85
CA THR A 29 -7.69 -2.88 -24.74
C THR A 29 -7.30 -2.24 -23.41
N LEU A 30 -8.28 -2.09 -22.52
CA LEU A 30 -8.02 -1.68 -21.13
C LEU A 30 -7.67 -2.90 -20.27
N SER A 31 -6.65 -2.72 -19.43
CA SER A 31 -6.24 -3.68 -18.40
C SER A 31 -6.31 -3.05 -17.02
N THR A 32 -6.75 -3.81 -16.04
CA THR A 32 -6.47 -3.54 -14.62
C THR A 32 -5.40 -4.52 -14.11
N SER A 33 -4.92 -4.30 -12.88
CA SER A 33 -4.00 -5.21 -12.20
C SER A 33 -4.60 -5.64 -10.86
N ASN A 34 -5.05 -6.89 -10.77
CA ASN A 34 -5.68 -7.42 -9.56
C ASN A 34 -4.69 -7.45 -8.37
N SER A 35 -3.43 -7.82 -8.60
CA SER A 35 -2.40 -7.79 -7.55
C SER A 35 -2.09 -6.39 -7.04
N ALA A 36 -2.17 -5.36 -7.91
CA ALA A 36 -1.97 -3.98 -7.49
C ALA A 36 -3.17 -3.47 -6.70
N LEU A 37 -4.39 -3.77 -7.16
CA LEU A 37 -5.62 -3.45 -6.43
C LEU A 37 -5.67 -4.13 -5.06
N LEU A 38 -5.29 -5.41 -4.98
CA LEU A 38 -5.19 -6.15 -3.72
C LEU A 38 -4.23 -5.47 -2.76
N LEU A 39 -3.04 -5.09 -3.24
CA LEU A 39 -2.04 -4.41 -2.44
C LEU A 39 -2.52 -3.03 -1.97
N LEU A 40 -3.11 -2.21 -2.86
CA LEU A 40 -3.64 -0.89 -2.51
C LEU A 40 -4.73 -0.98 -1.45
N THR A 41 -5.64 -1.94 -1.62
CA THR A 41 -6.73 -2.21 -0.68
C THR A 41 -6.21 -2.65 0.68
N TYR A 42 -5.21 -3.52 0.70
CA TYR A 42 -4.52 -3.91 1.92
C TYR A 42 -3.85 -2.71 2.61
N MET A 43 -3.08 -1.91 1.86
CA MET A 43 -2.44 -0.71 2.41
C MET A 43 -3.46 0.25 3.02
N ALA A 44 -4.59 0.48 2.35
CA ALA A 44 -5.67 1.32 2.88
C ALA A 44 -6.28 0.75 4.16
N SER A 45 -6.44 -0.57 4.27
CA SER A 45 -7.02 -1.23 5.44
C SER A 45 -6.15 -1.14 6.71
N VAL A 46 -4.83 -0.98 6.54
CA VAL A 46 -3.86 -1.03 7.65
C VAL A 46 -3.21 0.33 7.95
N THR A 47 -3.69 1.40 7.34
CA THR A 47 -3.19 2.77 7.53
C THR A 47 -4.28 3.67 8.09
N TYR A 48 -3.91 4.65 8.90
CA TYR A 48 -4.85 5.59 9.49
C TYR A 48 -5.56 6.42 8.42
N ASP A 49 -6.87 6.60 8.58
CA ASP A 49 -7.69 7.46 7.73
C ASP A 49 -7.31 8.94 7.85
N TRP A 50 -7.65 9.68 6.78
CA TRP A 50 -7.66 11.14 6.73
C TRP A 50 -9.11 11.65 6.82
N ASP A 51 -9.32 12.80 7.44
CA ASP A 51 -10.61 13.48 7.39
C ASP A 51 -10.71 14.33 6.12
N THR A 52 -11.28 13.72 5.08
CA THR A 52 -11.50 14.38 3.78
C THR A 52 -12.41 15.60 3.87
N GLU A 53 -13.43 15.60 4.74
CA GLU A 53 -14.36 16.72 4.86
C GLU A 53 -13.70 17.97 5.46
N ARG A 54 -12.79 17.76 6.41
CA ARG A 54 -12.08 18.85 7.11
C ARG A 54 -10.66 19.08 6.60
N ASN A 55 -10.22 18.26 5.65
CA ASN A 55 -8.85 18.18 5.14
C ASN A 55 -7.79 18.19 6.27
N CYS A 56 -7.95 17.29 7.25
CA CYS A 56 -7.09 17.20 8.43
C CYS A 56 -6.91 15.76 8.93
N PRO A 57 -5.91 15.46 9.80
CA PRO A 57 -5.80 14.12 10.39
C PRO A 57 -7.02 13.81 11.27
N THR A 58 -7.39 12.54 11.36
CA THR A 58 -8.41 12.10 12.31
C THR A 58 -7.97 12.38 13.75
N ALA A 59 -8.93 12.58 14.67
CA ALA A 59 -8.62 12.90 16.06
C ALA A 59 -7.68 11.86 16.71
N ASP A 60 -7.86 10.58 16.39
CA ASP A 60 -6.99 9.49 16.88
C ASP A 60 -5.57 9.58 16.31
N ALA A 61 -5.43 9.76 15.00
CA ALA A 61 -4.12 9.90 14.35
C ALA A 61 -3.38 11.15 14.86
N GLN A 62 -4.10 12.25 15.06
CA GLN A 62 -3.56 13.48 15.61
C GLN A 62 -3.08 13.31 17.06
N ALA A 63 -3.91 12.70 17.91
CA ALA A 63 -3.56 12.46 19.32
C ALA A 63 -2.33 11.57 19.49
N LYS A 64 -2.13 10.60 18.58
CA LYS A 64 -1.00 9.67 18.60
C LYS A 64 0.22 10.17 17.82
N GLY A 65 0.11 11.27 17.08
CA GLY A 65 1.16 11.76 16.19
C GLY A 65 1.48 10.77 15.08
N TYR A 66 0.48 10.02 14.60
CA TYR A 66 0.66 8.99 13.60
C TYR A 66 0.36 9.48 12.18
N PRO A 67 1.18 9.09 11.19
CA PRO A 67 0.98 9.50 9.82
C PRO A 67 -0.25 8.81 9.21
N CYS A 68 -1.20 9.62 8.74
CA CYS A 68 -2.34 9.15 7.96
C CYS A 68 -1.87 8.58 6.61
N ARG A 69 -2.55 7.54 6.11
CA ARG A 69 -2.33 6.93 4.78
C ARG A 69 -0.88 6.50 4.52
N TYR A 70 -0.11 6.20 5.56
CA TYR A 70 1.30 5.85 5.43
C TYR A 70 1.57 4.38 5.73
N TYR A 71 2.00 3.64 4.71
CA TYR A 71 2.30 2.22 4.78
C TYR A 71 3.82 1.96 4.92
N LYS A 72 4.20 1.18 5.95
CA LYS A 72 5.61 0.78 6.19
C LYS A 72 5.79 -0.73 6.52
N ARG A 73 4.74 -1.57 6.37
CA ARG A 73 4.81 -2.99 6.79
C ARG A 73 5.62 -3.91 5.88
N GLY A 74 5.89 -3.49 4.64
CA GLY A 74 6.72 -4.25 3.69
C GLY A 74 6.05 -5.45 3.02
N ALA A 75 6.83 -6.18 2.22
CA ALA A 75 6.31 -7.26 1.37
C ALA A 75 6.04 -8.56 2.15
N GLU A 76 6.85 -8.87 3.16
CA GLU A 76 6.73 -10.10 3.94
C GLU A 76 5.45 -10.12 4.76
N THR A 77 5.13 -9.02 5.46
CA THR A 77 3.86 -8.88 6.20
C THR A 77 2.64 -9.03 5.28
N PHE A 78 2.67 -8.37 4.11
CA PHE A 78 1.62 -8.53 3.11
C PHE A 78 1.49 -9.99 2.62
N ALA A 79 2.62 -10.66 2.39
CA ALA A 79 2.64 -12.05 1.94
C ALA A 79 2.08 -13.01 3.00
N TYR A 80 2.39 -12.76 4.27
CA TYR A 80 1.87 -13.52 5.40
C TYR A 80 0.34 -13.34 5.53
N ASP A 81 -0.14 -12.09 5.58
CA ASP A 81 -1.55 -11.77 5.80
C ASP A 81 -2.46 -12.33 4.68
N TYR A 82 -1.95 -12.47 3.46
CA TYR A 82 -2.68 -13.04 2.32
C TYR A 82 -2.34 -14.51 2.02
N GLY A 83 -1.69 -15.22 2.95
CA GLY A 83 -1.41 -16.65 2.81
C GLY A 83 -0.49 -17.00 1.62
N LYS A 84 0.25 -16.02 1.08
CA LYS A 84 1.14 -16.21 -0.07
C LYS A 84 2.37 -17.04 0.29
N LEU A 85 2.69 -17.17 1.58
CA LEU A 85 3.82 -17.96 2.08
C LEU A 85 3.48 -19.44 2.33
N GLY A 86 2.22 -19.84 2.16
CA GLY A 86 1.81 -21.23 2.36
C GLY A 86 2.48 -22.22 1.40
N ILE A 87 2.82 -23.39 1.93
CA ILE A 87 3.27 -24.59 1.21
C ILE A 87 2.31 -25.75 1.51
N SER A 88 2.27 -26.77 0.66
CA SER A 88 1.41 -27.94 0.91
C SER A 88 1.95 -28.81 2.05
N PRO A 89 1.13 -29.67 2.69
CA PRO A 89 1.60 -30.63 3.70
C PRO A 89 2.72 -31.53 3.18
N GLU A 90 2.64 -31.99 1.94
CA GLU A 90 3.66 -32.83 1.31
C GLU A 90 4.99 -32.09 1.14
N GLN A 91 4.93 -30.80 0.77
CA GLN A 91 6.11 -29.94 0.69
C GLN A 91 6.71 -29.65 2.07
N ALA A 92 5.88 -29.54 3.10
CA ALA A 92 6.34 -29.31 4.47
C ALA A 92 7.03 -30.55 5.07
N MET A 93 6.69 -31.75 4.58
CA MET A 93 7.27 -33.02 5.02
C MET A 93 8.49 -33.45 4.19
N SER A 94 8.85 -32.73 3.12
CA SER A 94 10.01 -33.06 2.29
C SER A 94 11.32 -32.49 2.85
N GLU A 95 12.45 -33.07 2.45
CA GLU A 95 13.78 -32.55 2.81
C GLU A 95 14.02 -31.14 2.25
N ASP A 96 13.30 -30.78 1.18
CA ASP A 96 13.38 -29.48 0.49
C ASP A 96 12.39 -28.42 1.01
N ALA A 97 11.72 -28.65 2.15
CA ALA A 97 10.69 -27.75 2.68
C ALA A 97 11.14 -26.28 2.75
N GLN A 98 12.40 -26.05 3.15
CA GLN A 98 12.97 -24.71 3.24
C GLN A 98 13.12 -24.05 1.87
N GLU A 99 13.50 -24.80 0.82
CA GLU A 99 13.61 -24.29 -0.53
C GLU A 99 12.23 -23.85 -1.06
N TYR A 100 11.18 -24.64 -0.78
CA TYR A 100 9.82 -24.25 -1.14
C TYR A 100 9.41 -22.93 -0.46
N ILE A 101 9.69 -22.76 0.83
CA ILE A 101 9.41 -21.52 1.57
C ILE A 101 10.14 -20.33 0.93
N GLU A 102 11.44 -20.47 0.65
CA GLU A 102 12.22 -19.38 0.05
C GLU A 102 11.73 -19.04 -1.38
N LYS A 103 11.32 -20.03 -2.16
CA LYS A 103 10.70 -19.81 -3.46
C LYS A 103 9.37 -19.04 -3.34
N ARG A 104 8.54 -19.35 -2.34
CA ARG A 104 7.28 -18.62 -2.07
C ARG A 104 7.56 -17.18 -1.64
N LYS A 105 8.54 -16.95 -0.76
CA LYS A 105 8.99 -15.60 -0.39
C LYS A 105 9.48 -14.80 -1.59
N GLY A 106 10.31 -15.41 -2.45
CA GLY A 106 10.81 -14.80 -3.67
C GLY A 106 9.69 -14.38 -4.62
N ALA A 107 8.73 -15.28 -4.88
CA ALA A 107 7.57 -14.99 -5.73
C ALA A 107 6.69 -13.86 -5.16
N ALA A 108 6.41 -13.90 -3.86
CA ALA A 108 5.60 -12.86 -3.20
C ALA A 108 6.30 -11.49 -3.23
N ASN A 109 7.62 -11.44 -3.00
CA ASN A 109 8.41 -10.22 -3.13
C ASN A 109 8.41 -9.67 -4.55
N GLN A 110 8.50 -10.53 -5.56
CA GLN A 110 8.45 -10.10 -6.96
C GLN A 110 7.06 -9.58 -7.36
N GLU A 111 5.98 -10.21 -6.88
CA GLU A 111 4.62 -9.70 -7.05
C GLU A 111 4.46 -8.33 -6.37
N PHE A 112 4.87 -8.20 -5.11
CA PHE A 112 4.80 -6.94 -4.36
C PHE A 112 5.53 -5.81 -5.11
N LYS A 113 6.77 -6.03 -5.57
CA LYS A 113 7.53 -5.04 -6.34
C LYS A 113 6.81 -4.63 -7.62
N ARG A 114 6.25 -5.58 -8.37
CA ARG A 114 5.46 -5.29 -9.59
C ARG A 114 4.21 -4.47 -9.26
N SER A 115 3.48 -4.82 -8.21
CA SER A 115 2.33 -4.07 -7.73
C SER A 115 2.71 -2.64 -7.33
N ILE A 116 3.79 -2.44 -6.58
CA ILE A 116 4.29 -1.10 -6.23
C ILE A 116 4.58 -0.27 -7.49
N THR A 117 5.22 -0.84 -8.51
CA THR A 117 5.45 -0.14 -9.78
C THR A 117 4.13 0.25 -10.43
N THR A 118 3.15 -0.65 -10.51
CA THR A 118 1.83 -0.33 -11.06
C THR A 118 1.11 0.77 -10.26
N LEU A 119 1.19 0.75 -8.92
CA LEU A 119 0.58 1.77 -8.07
C LEU A 119 1.25 3.13 -8.24
N LYS A 120 2.57 3.16 -8.47
CA LYS A 120 3.31 4.38 -8.83
C LYS A 120 2.89 4.90 -10.20
N ASP A 121 2.75 4.02 -11.19
CA ASP A 121 2.29 4.37 -12.54
C ASP A 121 0.86 4.96 -12.52
N TRP A 122 -0.01 4.44 -11.65
CA TRP A 122 -1.34 5.02 -11.42
C TRP A 122 -1.29 6.33 -10.64
N GLY A 123 -0.15 6.71 -10.06
CA GLY A 123 -0.01 7.93 -9.27
C GLY A 123 -0.78 7.89 -7.94
N VAL A 124 -1.10 6.71 -7.42
CA VAL A 124 -1.89 6.53 -6.19
C VAL A 124 -1.04 6.24 -4.96
N ILE A 125 0.28 6.13 -5.13
CA ILE A 125 1.24 6.08 -4.03
C ILE A 125 2.47 6.95 -4.31
N LYS A 126 3.07 7.47 -3.24
CA LYS A 126 4.37 8.16 -3.25
C LYS A 126 5.31 7.53 -2.25
N GLN A 127 6.55 7.27 -2.65
CA GLN A 127 7.55 6.75 -1.72
C GLN A 127 8.15 7.91 -0.90
N LEU A 128 8.06 7.83 0.42
CA LEU A 128 8.63 8.82 1.35
C LEU A 128 9.95 8.34 1.97
N GLU A 129 10.09 7.03 2.20
CA GLU A 129 11.30 6.44 2.77
C GLU A 129 11.84 5.31 1.86
N HIS A 130 13.16 5.24 1.70
CA HIS A 130 13.83 4.12 1.06
C HIS A 130 13.99 2.95 2.04
N ALA A 131 13.92 1.72 1.53
CA ALA A 131 14.25 0.55 2.32
C ALA A 131 15.72 0.62 2.77
N LYS A 132 15.99 0.34 4.06
CA LYS A 132 17.33 0.42 4.66
C LYS A 132 17.50 -0.64 5.74
N ASN A 133 18.56 -1.44 5.67
CA ASN A 133 18.97 -2.39 6.72
C ASN A 133 17.81 -3.26 7.26
N GLY A 134 17.08 -3.93 6.37
CA GLY A 134 15.93 -4.76 6.74
C GLY A 134 14.63 -3.99 7.02
N ASN A 135 14.68 -2.66 7.14
CA ASN A 135 13.47 -1.84 7.23
C ASN A 135 12.81 -1.71 5.85
N PRO A 136 11.50 -1.98 5.74
CA PRO A 136 10.76 -1.78 4.51
C PRO A 136 10.75 -0.33 4.03
N ALA A 137 10.56 -0.15 2.73
CA ALA A 137 10.26 1.17 2.17
C ALA A 137 8.90 1.70 2.67
N GLY A 138 8.81 3.02 2.75
CA GLY A 138 7.63 3.75 3.21
C GLY A 138 6.86 4.38 2.07
N TYR A 139 5.55 4.13 2.00
CA TYR A 139 4.67 4.61 0.94
C TYR A 139 3.49 5.38 1.51
N LEU A 140 3.29 6.61 1.02
CA LEU A 140 2.10 7.41 1.25
C LEU A 140 1.05 7.09 0.18
N LEU A 141 -0.20 6.86 0.58
CA LEU A 141 -1.32 6.69 -0.35
C LEU A 141 -1.87 8.06 -0.76
N LEU A 142 -1.98 8.26 -2.07
CA LEU A 142 -2.51 9.46 -2.71
C LEU A 142 -3.92 9.15 -3.21
N LEU A 143 -4.89 9.19 -2.30
CA LEU A 143 -6.26 8.75 -2.56
C LEU A 143 -7.24 9.91 -2.83
N GLY A 144 -6.82 11.15 -2.53
CA GLY A 144 -7.61 12.36 -2.76
C GLY A 144 -7.20 13.11 -4.01
N ASP A 145 -7.64 14.37 -4.09
CA ASP A 145 -7.15 15.33 -5.07
C ASP A 145 -5.77 15.91 -4.69
N ASP A 146 -5.24 16.82 -5.50
CA ASP A 146 -3.91 17.42 -5.29
C ASP A 146 -3.83 18.27 -4.01
N GLU A 147 -4.94 18.85 -3.55
CA GLU A 147 -4.98 19.64 -2.32
C GLU A 147 -4.95 18.72 -1.10
N GLU A 148 -5.83 17.72 -1.05
CA GLU A 148 -5.88 16.73 0.01
C GLU A 148 -4.56 15.95 0.09
N ASN A 149 -4.04 15.49 -1.05
CA ASN A 149 -2.79 14.73 -1.09
C ASN A 149 -1.58 15.54 -0.59
N ARG A 150 -1.55 16.86 -0.84
CA ARG A 150 -0.52 17.74 -0.26
C ARG A 150 -0.65 17.86 1.25
N ALA A 151 -1.87 18.06 1.76
CA ALA A 151 -2.10 18.16 3.20
C ALA A 151 -1.75 16.86 3.94
N VAL A 152 -2.15 15.71 3.37
CA VAL A 152 -1.79 14.38 3.87
C VAL A 152 -0.27 14.19 3.87
N GLU A 153 0.42 14.57 2.79
CA GLU A 153 1.87 14.44 2.72
C GLU A 153 2.59 15.32 3.74
N GLN A 154 2.14 16.57 3.93
CA GLN A 154 2.68 17.48 4.94
C GLN A 154 2.54 16.89 6.35
N TRP A 155 1.35 16.39 6.70
CA TRP A 155 1.11 15.73 7.97
C TRP A 155 2.00 14.50 8.17
N ALA A 156 2.08 13.63 7.14
CA ALA A 156 2.91 12.43 7.22
C ALA A 156 4.40 12.78 7.40
N ARG A 157 4.91 13.78 6.66
CA ARG A 157 6.29 14.26 6.80
C ARG A 157 6.56 14.82 8.19
N GLN A 158 5.63 15.59 8.75
CA GLN A 158 5.72 16.11 10.11
C GLN A 158 5.79 14.99 11.14
N CYS A 159 4.90 13.99 11.07
CA CYS A 159 4.90 12.84 11.98
C CYS A 159 6.19 12.01 11.89
N LEU A 160 6.76 11.90 10.68
CA LEU A 160 7.95 11.11 10.41
C LEU A 160 9.27 11.88 10.59
N GLY A 161 9.22 13.19 10.88
CA GLY A 161 10.41 14.04 10.96
C GLY A 161 11.15 14.18 9.62
N LEU A 162 10.44 14.12 8.49
CA LEU A 162 11.00 14.24 7.15
C LEU A 162 11.04 15.71 6.68
N PRO A 163 11.92 16.07 5.73
CA PRO A 163 11.94 17.42 5.17
C PRO A 163 10.59 17.81 4.57
N MET A 164 10.12 19.00 4.90
CA MET A 164 8.89 19.58 4.34
C MET A 164 9.10 19.99 2.88
N ILE A 165 8.04 19.91 2.08
CA ILE A 165 8.01 20.38 0.70
C ILE A 165 7.02 21.55 0.64
N TRP A 166 7.45 22.65 0.03
CA TRP A 166 6.68 23.89 -0.13
C TRP A 166 6.23 24.03 -1.58
#